data_AF-A0A928DQZ4-F1
#
_entry.id   AF-A0A928DQZ4-F1
#
_cell.length_a   1.000
_cell.length_b   1.000
_cell.length_c   1.000
_cell.angle_alpha   90.00
_cell.angle_beta   90.00
_cell.angle_gamma   90.00
#
_symmetry.space_group_name_H-M   'P 1'
#
loop_
_entity.id
_entity.type
_entity.pdbx_description
1 polymer ?
#
loop_
_entity_poly.entity_id
_entity_poly.type
_entity_poly.pdbx_seq_one_letter_code
_entity_poly.pdbx_strand_id
1 'polypeptide(L)'
;MLRKIQLVAILLTLSLCVFAQKGKNMVKAAKAVTTVPQVTAEAAGKSFIRAPMVTEEVLRLELMRISGQSPLPGVPAAKVRPAAQVVPSLEELTTSLQRIMKQSIPGPSKLAGSKVLSLAEKAVQVNGNEYEHAVWKLQSFTGETYAFFKLGTFKELERTKKFHQIAQVLIPRFPLIDIEYPIVLAEGYAGLSPAIVQQIQDKIADPDFQDSENFREFSTRVQTPFTLSKVDPSGMVFFEMLYPSRAEISAWLKEKPMTRAEWGQIKDFFAAMNEVGFHHGDLYHNLFIKRGEDGRLKVTVMDFELSGNGSRDLPLLGKWEEFLLFWGGIEK
;
A
#
# COMPACT_ATOMS: atom_id res chain seq x y z
N MET A 1 25.40 -30.71 -11.11
CA MET A 1 25.60 -30.74 -9.64
C MET A 1 26.60 -29.70 -9.14
N LEU A 2 27.77 -29.49 -9.77
CA LEU A 2 28.81 -28.55 -9.29
C LEU A 2 28.33 -27.11 -8.99
N ARG A 3 27.42 -26.56 -9.81
CA ARG A 3 26.92 -25.18 -9.63
C ARG A 3 26.05 -24.97 -8.38
N LYS A 4 25.41 -26.03 -7.87
CA LYS A 4 24.59 -25.96 -6.64
C LYS A 4 25.47 -25.95 -5.39
N ILE A 5 26.61 -26.64 -5.42
CA ILE A 5 27.56 -26.69 -4.30
C ILE A 5 28.28 -25.34 -4.13
N GLN A 6 28.63 -24.67 -5.24
CA GLN A 6 29.26 -23.34 -5.21
C GLN A 6 28.32 -22.26 -4.64
N LEU A 7 27.02 -22.31 -4.95
CA LEU A 7 26.05 -21.34 -4.44
C LEU A 7 25.85 -21.48 -2.92
N VAL A 8 25.82 -22.72 -2.41
CA VAL A 8 25.69 -23.01 -0.97
C VAL A 8 26.93 -22.53 -0.21
N ALA A 9 28.13 -22.71 -0.76
CA ALA A 9 29.38 -22.22 -0.15
C ALA A 9 29.44 -20.68 -0.07
N ILE A 10 28.96 -19.97 -1.10
CA ILE A 10 28.91 -18.50 -1.11
C ILE A 10 27.91 -17.98 -0.07
N LEU A 11 26.74 -18.61 0.05
CA LEU A 11 25.72 -18.22 1.02
C LEU A 11 26.19 -18.47 2.47
N LEU A 12 26.85 -19.60 2.74
CA LEU A 12 27.44 -19.89 4.06
C LEU A 12 28.53 -18.89 4.44
N THR A 13 29.35 -18.46 3.48
CA THR A 13 30.43 -17.48 3.73
C THR A 13 29.86 -16.09 4.03
N LEU A 14 28.80 -15.67 3.33
CA LEU A 14 28.12 -14.41 3.59
C LEU A 14 27.38 -14.41 4.93
N SER A 15 26.75 -15.53 5.30
CA SER A 15 26.11 -15.68 6.62
C SER A 15 27.10 -15.63 7.78
N LEU A 16 28.30 -16.21 7.61
CA LEU A 16 29.39 -16.14 8.59
C LEU A 16 29.98 -14.72 8.70
N CYS A 17 30.05 -13.97 7.60
CA CYS A 17 30.48 -12.56 7.62
C CYS A 17 29.47 -11.67 8.37
N VAL A 18 28.16 -11.88 8.17
CA VAL A 18 27.10 -11.14 8.89
C VAL A 18 27.05 -11.51 10.38
N PHE A 19 27.35 -12.76 10.73
CA PHE A 19 27.47 -13.18 12.14
C PHE A 19 28.71 -12.61 12.83
N ALA A 20 29.85 -12.53 12.13
CA ALA A 20 31.05 -11.89 12.65
C ALA A 20 30.86 -10.37 12.86
N GLN A 21 29.98 -9.74 12.09
CA GLN A 21 29.69 -8.30 12.17
C GLN A 21 28.73 -7.93 13.32
N LYS A 22 28.01 -8.90 13.90
CA LYS A 22 27.13 -8.69 15.07
C LYS A 22 27.79 -8.96 16.43
N GLY A 23 29.07 -9.32 16.46
CA GLY A 23 29.76 -9.72 17.68
C GLY A 23 31.19 -9.19 17.78
N LYS A 24 31.37 -7.85 17.82
CA LYS A 24 32.34 -7.12 18.66
C LYS A 24 32.60 -5.69 18.15
N ASN A 25 32.40 -4.75 19.05
CA ASN A 25 33.04 -3.44 19.19
C ASN A 25 32.58 -2.27 18.29
N MET A 26 31.79 -1.42 18.96
CA MET A 26 31.77 0.03 18.81
C MET A 26 33.19 0.64 18.91
N VAL A 27 33.36 1.80 18.28
CA VAL A 27 34.46 2.77 18.45
C VAL A 27 35.83 2.34 17.87
N LYS A 28 36.00 2.51 16.55
CA LYS A 28 37.22 2.98 15.84
C LYS A 28 37.16 2.62 14.35
N ALA A 29 36.39 3.37 13.57
CA ALA A 29 36.53 3.36 12.10
C ALA A 29 35.99 4.66 11.47
N ALA A 30 36.27 5.81 12.08
CA ALA A 30 35.95 7.13 11.50
C ALA A 30 37.17 7.80 10.85
N LYS A 31 38.17 7.03 10.39
CA LYS A 31 39.43 7.62 9.89
C LYS A 31 40.10 6.91 8.71
N ALA A 32 39.36 6.13 7.93
CA ALA A 32 39.95 5.39 6.83
C ALA A 32 39.01 5.18 5.64
N VAL A 33 38.36 6.23 5.10
CA VAL A 33 37.83 6.23 3.73
C VAL A 33 37.84 7.65 3.16
N THR A 34 39.02 8.22 2.93
CA THR A 34 39.20 9.41 2.09
C THR A 34 40.36 9.19 1.13
N THR A 35 40.15 8.30 0.15
CA THR A 35 40.87 8.29 -1.13
C THR A 35 40.09 7.42 -2.10
N VAL A 36 39.37 8.04 -3.03
CA VAL A 36 38.88 7.38 -4.26
C VAL A 36 39.72 7.94 -5.42
N PRO A 37 40.31 7.12 -6.29
CA PRO A 37 41.01 7.61 -7.47
C PRO A 37 40.02 8.10 -8.53
N GLN A 38 40.36 9.21 -9.18
CA GLN A 38 39.72 9.68 -10.40
C GLN A 38 39.83 8.62 -11.51
N VAL A 39 38.71 8.27 -12.13
CA VAL A 39 38.67 7.65 -13.46
C VAL A 39 37.74 8.48 -14.33
N THR A 40 38.32 9.07 -15.37
CA THR A 40 37.65 9.78 -16.46
C THR A 40 37.05 8.80 -17.46
N ALA A 41 35.81 9.04 -17.89
CA ALA A 41 35.36 8.67 -19.23
C ALA A 41 34.15 9.53 -19.63
N GLU A 42 34.37 10.37 -20.64
CA GLU A 42 33.36 11.06 -21.43
C GLU A 42 32.50 10.09 -22.24
N ALA A 43 31.27 10.54 -22.54
CA ALA A 43 30.38 10.16 -23.64
C ALA A 43 29.01 9.62 -23.20
N ALA A 44 28.10 10.53 -22.87
CA ALA A 44 26.70 10.51 -23.29
C ALA A 44 26.00 11.76 -22.70
N GLY A 45 25.59 12.69 -23.56
CA GLY A 45 24.86 13.88 -23.17
C GLY A 45 23.54 13.53 -22.48
N LYS A 46 23.51 13.64 -21.15
CA LYS A 46 22.29 13.73 -20.33
C LYS A 46 22.54 14.71 -19.20
N SER A 47 21.64 15.69 -19.06
CA SER A 47 21.63 16.65 -17.96
C SER A 47 21.36 15.90 -16.65
N PHE A 48 22.36 15.88 -15.77
CA PHE A 48 22.18 15.41 -14.40
C PHE A 48 21.75 16.59 -13.53
N ILE A 49 20.56 16.47 -12.94
CA ILE A 49 20.16 17.30 -11.79
C ILE A 49 21.12 16.95 -10.65
N ARG A 50 21.98 17.89 -10.24
CA ARG A 50 22.83 17.73 -9.06
C ARG A 50 21.92 17.57 -7.83
N ALA A 51 21.96 16.40 -7.20
CA ALA A 51 21.46 16.26 -5.85
C ALA A 51 22.26 17.20 -4.93
N PRO A 52 21.62 17.95 -4.02
CA PRO A 52 22.36 18.81 -3.10
C PRO A 52 23.25 17.94 -2.21
N MET A 53 24.54 18.24 -2.19
CA MET A 53 25.47 17.64 -1.24
C MET A 53 25.05 18.07 0.17
N VAL A 54 24.51 17.13 0.94
CA VAL A 54 24.34 17.31 2.39
C VAL A 54 25.73 17.27 2.99
N THR A 55 26.18 18.39 3.56
CA THR A 55 27.48 18.45 4.23
C THR A 55 27.41 17.68 5.55
N GLU A 56 28.54 17.14 5.99
CA GLU A 56 28.68 16.44 7.28
C GLU A 56 28.16 17.31 8.46
N GLU A 57 28.31 18.63 8.34
CA GLU A 57 27.78 19.62 9.29
C GLU A 57 26.25 19.59 9.41
N VAL A 58 25.53 19.47 8.27
CA VAL A 58 24.05 19.41 8.25
C VAL A 58 23.58 18.10 8.85
N LEU A 59 24.26 16.99 8.54
CA LEU A 59 23.92 15.67 9.11
C LEU A 59 24.14 15.65 10.63
N ARG A 60 25.22 16.28 11.10
CA ARG A 60 25.56 16.38 12.52
C ARG A 60 24.54 17.22 13.30
N LEU A 61 24.13 18.37 12.76
CA LEU A 61 23.13 19.22 13.41
C LEU A 61 21.76 18.55 13.51
N GLU A 62 21.38 17.78 12.49
CA GLU A 62 20.10 17.06 12.50
C GLU A 62 20.10 15.88 13.49
N LEU A 63 21.24 15.19 13.63
CA LEU A 63 21.41 14.16 14.66
C LEU A 63 21.40 14.75 16.09
N MET A 64 21.97 15.94 16.30
CA MET A 64 21.90 16.64 17.59
C MET A 64 20.46 17.08 17.93
N ARG A 65 19.68 17.51 16.92
CA ARG A 65 18.26 17.84 17.06
C ARG A 65 17.42 16.63 17.46
N ILE A 66 17.62 15.49 16.79
CA ILE A 66 16.86 14.25 17.06
C ILE A 66 17.23 13.67 18.44
N SER A 67 18.49 13.83 18.88
CA SER A 67 18.96 13.31 20.16
C SER A 67 18.72 14.23 21.37
N GLY A 68 18.12 15.41 21.16
CA GLY A 68 17.82 16.37 22.23
C GLY A 68 19.07 17.01 22.86
N GLN A 69 20.23 16.93 22.20
CA GLN A 69 21.48 17.50 22.70
C GLN A 69 21.61 18.97 22.27
N SER A 70 21.86 19.86 23.23
CA SER A 70 22.15 21.27 22.92
C SER A 70 23.52 21.41 22.23
N PRO A 71 23.66 22.28 21.21
CA PRO A 71 24.95 22.59 20.63
C PRO A 71 25.87 23.25 21.66
N LEU A 72 27.17 22.93 21.59
CA LEU A 72 28.20 23.49 22.48
C LEU A 72 28.24 25.03 22.40
N PRO A 73 28.55 25.73 23.50
CA PRO A 73 28.61 27.19 23.51
C PRO A 73 29.76 27.68 22.62
N GLY A 74 29.43 28.48 21.59
CA GLY A 74 30.43 29.13 20.73
C GLY A 74 30.13 29.18 19.23
N VAL A 75 29.06 28.53 18.74
CA VAL A 75 28.64 28.66 17.33
C VAL A 75 27.78 29.94 17.18
N PRO A 76 28.15 30.90 16.32
CA PRO A 76 27.32 32.08 16.10
C PRO A 76 25.94 31.65 15.62
N ALA A 77 24.89 32.21 16.20
CA ALA A 77 23.50 32.05 15.76
C ALA A 77 23.28 32.74 14.39
N ALA A 78 23.99 32.29 13.36
CA ALA A 78 23.83 32.76 12.00
C ALA A 78 22.72 31.93 11.33
N LYS A 79 21.51 32.49 11.36
CA LYS A 79 20.40 32.22 10.41
C LYS A 79 20.22 30.75 10.00
N VAL A 80 20.01 29.86 10.96
CA VAL A 80 19.12 28.72 10.69
C VAL A 80 17.71 29.27 10.85
N ARG A 81 17.15 29.83 9.76
CA ARG A 81 15.71 30.01 9.71
C ARG A 81 15.12 28.62 9.91
N PRO A 82 14.21 28.41 10.89
CA PRO A 82 13.50 27.14 10.94
C PRO A 82 12.91 26.96 9.55
N ALA A 83 13.24 25.86 8.88
CA ALA A 83 12.44 25.40 7.77
C ALA A 83 11.07 25.17 8.39
N ALA A 84 10.20 26.18 8.30
CA ALA A 84 8.80 26.01 8.57
C ALA A 84 8.41 24.78 7.75
N GLN A 85 7.78 23.80 8.39
CA GLN A 85 7.05 22.80 7.64
C GLN A 85 6.06 23.58 6.80
N VAL A 86 6.41 23.82 5.53
CA VAL A 86 5.51 24.40 4.55
C VAL A 86 4.54 23.28 4.25
N VAL A 87 3.51 23.20 5.08
CA VAL A 87 2.31 22.44 4.73
C VAL A 87 1.72 23.20 3.54
N PRO A 88 1.67 22.61 2.35
CA PRO A 88 1.13 23.30 1.18
C PRO A 88 -0.30 23.75 1.49
N SER A 89 -0.68 24.92 1.00
CA SER A 89 -2.04 25.40 1.19
C SER A 89 -3.03 24.45 0.48
N LEU A 90 -4.29 24.44 0.93
CA LEU A 90 -5.34 23.63 0.30
C LEU A 90 -5.45 23.91 -1.21
N GLU A 91 -5.26 25.16 -1.60
CA GLU A 91 -5.29 25.59 -3.00
C GLU A 91 -4.08 25.07 -3.80
N GLU A 92 -2.89 25.05 -3.19
CA GLU A 92 -1.68 24.47 -3.78
C GLU A 92 -1.81 22.95 -3.95
N LEU A 93 -2.48 22.27 -3.02
CA LEU A 93 -2.76 20.84 -3.10
C LEU A 93 -3.78 20.53 -4.18
N THR A 94 -4.92 21.23 -4.20
CA THR A 94 -5.94 21.05 -5.25
C THR A 94 -5.35 21.33 -6.62
N THR A 95 -4.52 22.36 -6.75
CA THR A 95 -3.83 22.69 -8.01
C THR A 95 -2.81 21.62 -8.39
N SER A 96 -2.02 21.13 -7.44
CA SER A 96 -1.02 20.07 -7.69
C SER A 96 -1.68 18.75 -8.05
N LEU A 97 -2.75 18.36 -7.35
CA LEU A 97 -3.57 17.19 -7.66
C LEU A 97 -4.24 17.33 -9.03
N GLN A 98 -4.87 18.47 -9.34
CA GLN A 98 -5.44 18.69 -10.67
C GLN A 98 -4.37 18.64 -11.77
N ARG A 99 -3.16 19.14 -11.49
CA ARG A 99 -2.02 19.05 -12.43
C ARG A 99 -1.55 17.61 -12.60
N ILE A 100 -1.42 16.86 -11.51
CA ILE A 100 -1.05 15.43 -11.51
C ILE A 100 -2.14 14.59 -12.20
N MET A 101 -3.42 14.88 -11.98
CA MET A 101 -4.53 14.18 -12.64
C MET A 101 -4.63 14.51 -14.14
N LYS A 102 -4.20 15.71 -14.55
CA LYS A 102 -4.12 16.12 -15.97
C LYS A 102 -2.88 15.58 -16.68
N GLN A 103 -1.82 15.26 -15.93
CA GLN A 103 -0.61 14.64 -16.46
C GLN A 103 -0.77 13.13 -16.33
N SER A 104 -0.83 12.40 -17.44
CA SER A 104 -0.79 10.94 -17.41
C SER A 104 0.54 10.48 -16.77
N ILE A 105 0.51 10.22 -15.45
CA ILE A 105 1.64 9.62 -14.75
C ILE A 105 1.83 8.24 -15.40
N PRO A 106 3.04 7.90 -15.90
CA PRO A 106 3.30 6.53 -16.30
C PRO A 106 3.01 5.63 -15.11
N GLY A 107 2.04 4.73 -15.27
CA GLY A 107 1.59 3.83 -14.21
C GLY A 107 2.76 3.09 -13.55
N PRO A 108 2.56 2.55 -12.33
CA PRO A 108 3.59 1.81 -11.62
C PRO A 108 4.32 0.86 -12.58
N SER A 109 5.64 0.99 -12.61
CA SER A 109 6.59 0.26 -13.46
C SER A 109 5.99 -1.02 -14.05
N LYS A 110 5.64 -1.02 -15.35
CA LYS A 110 5.16 -2.22 -16.07
C LYS A 110 6.04 -3.46 -15.81
N LEU A 111 7.32 -3.25 -15.47
CA LEU A 111 8.30 -4.27 -15.12
C LEU A 111 8.09 -4.92 -13.74
N ALA A 112 7.57 -4.18 -12.75
CA ALA A 112 7.27 -4.73 -11.42
C ALA A 112 6.02 -5.63 -11.47
N GLY A 113 4.98 -5.19 -12.18
CA GLY A 113 3.77 -5.98 -12.39
C GLY A 113 4.04 -7.26 -13.18
N SER A 114 4.74 -7.18 -14.31
CA SER A 114 4.98 -8.35 -15.17
C SER A 114 5.75 -9.48 -14.49
N LYS A 115 6.69 -9.15 -13.59
CA LYS A 115 7.46 -10.16 -12.86
C LYS A 115 6.60 -10.89 -11.83
N VAL A 116 5.73 -10.18 -11.10
CA VAL A 116 4.82 -10.79 -10.12
C VAL A 116 3.83 -11.74 -10.81
N LEU A 117 3.29 -11.34 -11.96
CA LEU A 117 2.31 -12.13 -12.70
C LEU A 117 2.90 -13.41 -13.31
N SER A 118 4.18 -13.37 -13.69
CA SER A 118 4.88 -14.56 -14.22
C SER A 118 5.11 -15.67 -13.20
N LEU A 119 4.93 -15.39 -11.90
CA LEU A 119 5.06 -16.37 -10.82
C LEU A 119 3.75 -17.10 -10.50
N ALA A 120 2.63 -16.65 -11.06
CA ALA A 120 1.33 -17.29 -10.84
C ALA A 120 1.22 -18.59 -11.67
N GLU A 121 0.88 -19.68 -10.97
CA GLU A 121 0.80 -21.03 -11.53
C GLU A 121 -0.61 -21.60 -11.42
N LYS A 122 -1.43 -21.09 -10.48
CA LYS A 122 -2.84 -21.42 -10.31
C LYS A 122 -3.71 -20.17 -10.22
N ALA A 123 -4.92 -20.25 -10.78
CA ALA A 123 -6.00 -19.31 -10.52
C ALA A 123 -7.08 -20.01 -9.67
N VAL A 124 -7.28 -19.55 -8.44
CA VAL A 124 -8.27 -20.11 -7.52
C VAL A 124 -9.35 -19.08 -7.29
N GLN A 125 -10.58 -19.40 -7.65
CA GLN A 125 -11.71 -18.49 -7.48
C GLN A 125 -11.92 -18.14 -6.00
N VAL A 126 -12.26 -16.89 -5.74
CA VAL A 126 -12.67 -16.43 -4.42
C VAL A 126 -14.13 -16.77 -4.23
N ASN A 127 -14.40 -17.73 -3.35
CA ASN A 127 -15.75 -18.08 -2.93
C ASN A 127 -16.13 -17.22 -1.73
N GLY A 128 -17.23 -16.47 -1.84
CA GLY A 128 -17.88 -15.81 -0.71
C GLY A 128 -18.72 -16.80 0.09
N ASN A 129 -19.32 -16.36 1.19
CA ASN A 129 -20.08 -17.16 2.15
C ASN A 129 -21.32 -17.89 1.60
N GLU A 130 -21.55 -17.91 0.28
CA GLU A 130 -22.55 -18.73 -0.42
C GLU A 130 -22.51 -18.54 -1.95
N TYR A 131 -21.63 -17.67 -2.47
CA TYR A 131 -21.67 -17.24 -3.88
C TYR A 131 -20.28 -17.18 -4.53
N GLU A 132 -20.20 -17.56 -5.80
CA GLU A 132 -18.99 -17.43 -6.61
C GLU A 132 -18.81 -15.96 -7.04
N HIS A 133 -17.68 -15.34 -6.69
CA HIS A 133 -17.32 -14.00 -7.19
C HIS A 133 -16.52 -14.11 -8.48
N ALA A 134 -16.63 -13.10 -9.35
CA ALA A 134 -15.79 -12.98 -10.54
C ALA A 134 -14.39 -12.43 -10.18
N VAL A 135 -13.78 -13.02 -9.14
CA VAL A 135 -12.46 -12.69 -8.60
C VAL A 135 -11.69 -13.99 -8.36
N TRP A 136 -10.43 -14.04 -8.77
CA TRP A 136 -9.54 -15.18 -8.61
C TRP A 136 -8.25 -14.77 -7.92
N LYS A 137 -7.82 -15.54 -6.92
CA LYS A 137 -6.47 -15.48 -6.35
C LYS A 137 -5.51 -16.08 -7.36
N LEU A 138 -4.47 -15.32 -7.72
CA LEU A 138 -3.35 -15.80 -8.50
C LEU A 138 -2.28 -16.30 -7.54
N GLN A 139 -2.00 -17.60 -7.57
CA GLN A 139 -1.19 -18.29 -6.56
C GLN A 139 -0.02 -19.07 -7.15
N SER A 140 1.03 -19.26 -6.34
CA SER A 140 2.09 -20.24 -6.61
C SER A 140 1.61 -21.68 -6.38
N PHE A 141 2.46 -22.66 -6.73
CA PHE A 141 2.27 -24.06 -6.34
C PHE A 141 2.20 -24.28 -4.82
N THR A 142 2.80 -23.39 -4.02
CA THR A 142 2.75 -23.48 -2.54
C THR A 142 1.48 -22.86 -1.95
N GLY A 143 0.59 -22.31 -2.79
CA GLY A 143 -0.66 -21.65 -2.35
C GLY A 143 -0.47 -20.20 -1.92
N GLU A 144 0.71 -19.61 -2.14
CA GLU A 144 0.95 -18.20 -1.84
C GLU A 144 0.23 -17.31 -2.86
N THR A 145 -0.68 -16.46 -2.43
CA THR A 145 -1.32 -15.45 -3.30
C THR A 145 -0.35 -14.31 -3.59
N TYR A 146 -0.18 -13.98 -4.87
CA TYR A 146 0.62 -12.85 -5.36
C TYR A 146 -0.21 -11.66 -5.85
N ALA A 147 -1.38 -11.96 -6.41
CA ALA A 147 -2.25 -10.97 -7.04
C ALA A 147 -3.69 -11.51 -7.08
N PHE A 148 -4.61 -10.65 -7.47
CA PHE A 148 -6.00 -11.03 -7.73
C PHE A 148 -6.35 -10.68 -9.17
N PHE A 149 -7.01 -11.57 -9.89
CA PHE A 149 -7.64 -11.26 -11.17
C PHE A 149 -9.13 -10.98 -10.91
N LYS A 150 -9.68 -9.92 -11.50
CA LYS A 150 -11.11 -9.55 -11.37
C LYS A 150 -11.71 -9.29 -12.75
N LEU A 151 -12.96 -9.72 -12.92
CA LEU A 151 -13.84 -9.25 -13.98
C LEU A 151 -14.77 -8.20 -13.36
N GLY A 152 -14.44 -6.92 -13.59
CA GLY A 152 -15.21 -5.79 -13.04
C GLY A 152 -15.86 -4.98 -14.15
N THR A 153 -16.31 -3.77 -13.82
CA THR A 153 -16.75 -2.81 -14.85
C THR A 153 -15.59 -1.92 -15.31
N PHE A 154 -15.69 -1.34 -16.51
CA PHE A 154 -14.71 -0.33 -16.95
C PHE A 154 -14.64 0.86 -15.98
N LYS A 155 -15.78 1.25 -15.39
CA LYS A 155 -15.82 2.32 -14.39
C LYS A 155 -15.04 1.96 -13.14
N GLU A 156 -15.17 0.73 -12.65
CA GLU A 156 -14.40 0.25 -11.51
C GLU A 156 -12.89 0.31 -11.80
N LEU A 157 -12.44 -0.22 -12.94
CA LEU A 157 -11.04 -0.17 -13.36
C LEU A 157 -10.49 1.27 -13.31
N GLU A 158 -11.21 2.23 -13.90
CA GLU A 158 -10.81 3.64 -13.90
C GLU A 158 -10.85 4.27 -12.50
N ARG A 159 -11.81 3.88 -11.65
CA ARG A 159 -11.89 4.34 -10.25
C ARG A 159 -10.74 3.81 -9.41
N THR A 160 -10.36 2.54 -9.55
CA THR A 160 -9.19 1.97 -8.85
C THR A 160 -7.90 2.68 -9.25
N LYS A 161 -7.70 2.94 -10.55
CA LYS A 161 -6.55 3.73 -11.02
C LYS A 161 -6.55 5.16 -10.46
N LYS A 162 -7.71 5.83 -10.50
CA LYS A 162 -7.87 7.19 -9.94
C LYS A 162 -7.59 7.21 -8.44
N PHE A 163 -8.08 6.22 -7.70
CA PHE A 163 -7.79 6.09 -6.27
C PHE A 163 -6.30 5.93 -6.01
N HIS A 164 -5.60 5.09 -6.78
CA HIS A 164 -4.16 4.93 -6.63
C HIS A 164 -3.39 6.25 -6.79
N GLN A 165 -3.78 7.10 -7.76
CA GLN A 165 -3.18 8.43 -7.94
C GLN A 165 -3.44 9.36 -6.75
N ILE A 166 -4.65 9.36 -6.21
CA ILE A 166 -5.02 10.16 -5.03
C ILE A 166 -4.26 9.68 -3.80
N ALA A 167 -4.24 8.36 -3.57
CA ALA A 167 -3.62 7.72 -2.42
C ALA A 167 -2.11 8.00 -2.34
N GLN A 168 -1.41 8.04 -3.47
CA GLN A 168 0.03 8.40 -3.52
C GLN A 168 0.33 9.78 -2.93
N VAL A 169 -0.62 10.72 -3.00
CA VAL A 169 -0.48 12.08 -2.47
C VAL A 169 -1.02 12.17 -1.04
N LEU A 170 -2.13 11.47 -0.75
CA LEU A 170 -2.82 11.58 0.53
C LEU A 170 -2.18 10.74 1.64
N ILE A 171 -1.82 9.47 1.39
CA ILE A 171 -1.37 8.53 2.43
C ILE A 171 -0.21 9.07 3.28
N PRO A 172 0.84 9.72 2.72
CA PRO A 172 1.94 10.26 3.54
C PRO A 172 1.53 11.25 4.63
N ARG A 173 0.31 11.83 4.55
CA ARG A 173 -0.22 12.79 5.53
C ARG A 173 -0.74 12.11 6.82
N PHE A 174 -0.89 10.78 6.81
CA PHE A 174 -1.54 10.03 7.89
C PHE A 174 -0.57 9.03 8.53
N PRO A 175 0.47 9.50 9.25
CA PRO A 175 1.58 8.65 9.70
C PRO A 175 1.25 7.64 10.81
N LEU A 176 0.09 7.78 11.48
CA LEU A 176 -0.32 6.88 12.57
C LEU A 176 -0.99 5.60 12.05
N ILE A 177 -1.45 5.61 10.81
CA ILE A 177 -2.09 4.47 10.16
C ILE A 177 -1.25 4.01 8.97
N ASP A 178 -1.47 2.77 8.56
CA ASP A 178 -0.91 2.16 7.36
C ASP A 178 -2.07 1.79 6.44
N ILE A 179 -2.17 2.46 5.29
CA ILE A 179 -3.31 2.33 4.39
C ILE A 179 -2.93 1.40 3.25
N GLU A 180 -3.59 0.24 3.20
CA GLU A 180 -3.43 -0.77 2.16
C GLU A 180 -4.63 -0.74 1.21
N TYR A 181 -4.39 -0.97 -0.08
CA TYR A 181 -5.45 -0.97 -1.09
C TYR A 181 -5.00 -1.68 -2.37
N PRO A 182 -5.94 -2.22 -3.18
CA PRO A 182 -5.58 -2.91 -4.41
C PRO A 182 -5.17 -1.90 -5.49
N ILE A 183 -4.08 -2.21 -6.19
CA ILE A 183 -3.51 -1.42 -7.28
C ILE A 183 -3.67 -2.23 -8.57
N VAL A 184 -4.09 -1.58 -9.66
CA VAL A 184 -4.14 -2.22 -10.98
C VAL A 184 -2.71 -2.50 -11.47
N LEU A 185 -2.36 -3.78 -11.56
CA LEU A 185 -1.07 -4.27 -12.06
C LEU A 185 -1.07 -4.42 -13.59
N ALA A 186 -2.19 -4.87 -14.14
CA ALA A 186 -2.35 -5.12 -15.57
C ALA A 186 -3.83 -5.02 -15.99
N GLU A 187 -4.06 -4.54 -17.21
CA GLU A 187 -5.38 -4.58 -17.85
C GLU A 187 -5.51 -5.81 -18.74
N GLY A 188 -6.72 -6.33 -18.84
CA GLY A 188 -7.01 -7.58 -19.52
C GLY A 188 -6.24 -8.74 -18.89
N TYR A 189 -5.72 -9.60 -19.77
CA TYR A 189 -4.91 -10.76 -19.41
C TYR A 189 -3.40 -10.49 -19.55
N ALA A 190 -2.99 -9.22 -19.66
CA ALA A 190 -1.59 -8.88 -19.91
C ALA A 190 -0.68 -9.37 -18.78
N GLY A 191 0.40 -10.06 -19.15
CA GLY A 191 1.38 -10.60 -18.19
C GLY A 191 0.98 -11.92 -17.52
N LEU A 192 -0.23 -12.43 -17.75
CA LEU A 192 -0.64 -13.77 -17.30
C LEU A 192 -0.15 -14.84 -18.29
N SER A 193 0.15 -16.04 -17.78
CA SER A 193 0.50 -17.17 -18.63
C SER A 193 -0.74 -17.73 -19.34
N PRO A 194 -0.61 -18.33 -20.54
CA PRO A 194 -1.73 -18.94 -21.23
C PRO A 194 -2.47 -19.99 -20.39
N ALA A 195 -1.76 -20.73 -19.54
CA ALA A 195 -2.35 -21.71 -18.64
C ALA A 195 -3.25 -21.07 -17.57
N ILE A 196 -2.87 -19.91 -17.03
CA ILE A 196 -3.71 -19.15 -16.08
C ILE A 196 -4.93 -18.58 -16.79
N VAL A 197 -4.74 -18.01 -17.99
CA VAL A 197 -5.85 -17.49 -18.79
C VAL A 197 -6.86 -18.58 -19.08
N GLN A 198 -6.40 -19.78 -19.46
CA GLN A 198 -7.28 -20.92 -19.71
C GLN A 198 -8.05 -21.33 -18.45
N GLN A 199 -7.40 -21.46 -17.29
CA GLN A 199 -8.09 -21.79 -16.03
C GLN A 199 -9.23 -20.80 -15.69
N ILE A 200 -8.99 -19.50 -15.91
CA ILE A 200 -9.99 -18.47 -15.70
C ILE A 200 -11.13 -18.61 -16.72
N GLN A 201 -10.80 -18.77 -18.00
CA GLN A 201 -11.80 -18.92 -19.07
C GLN A 201 -12.65 -20.18 -18.92
N ASP A 202 -12.05 -21.30 -18.50
CA ASP A 202 -12.75 -22.55 -18.23
C ASP A 202 -13.76 -22.36 -17.10
N LYS A 203 -13.38 -21.67 -16.01
CA LYS A 203 -14.31 -21.37 -14.92
C LYS A 203 -15.37 -20.35 -15.32
N ILE A 204 -15.05 -19.39 -16.19
CA ILE A 204 -16.07 -18.49 -16.75
C ILE A 204 -17.06 -19.30 -17.59
N ALA A 205 -16.62 -20.27 -18.39
CA ALA A 205 -17.48 -21.08 -19.24
C ALA A 205 -18.27 -22.16 -18.47
N ASP A 206 -17.97 -22.39 -17.20
CA ASP A 206 -18.66 -23.33 -16.32
C ASP A 206 -20.14 -22.92 -16.16
N PRO A 207 -21.11 -23.80 -16.51
CA PRO A 207 -22.52 -23.53 -16.35
C PRO A 207 -22.91 -23.13 -14.92
N ASP A 208 -22.30 -23.75 -13.89
CA ASP A 208 -22.62 -23.45 -12.51
C ASP A 208 -22.20 -22.02 -12.13
N PHE A 209 -21.08 -21.56 -12.70
CA PHE A 209 -20.65 -20.16 -12.54
C PHE A 209 -21.54 -19.20 -13.33
N GLN A 210 -21.86 -19.52 -14.58
CA GLN A 210 -22.77 -18.73 -15.44
C GLN A 210 -24.17 -18.58 -14.82
N ASP A 211 -24.63 -19.60 -14.11
CA ASP A 211 -25.93 -19.62 -13.47
C ASP A 211 -25.95 -19.01 -12.06
N SER A 212 -24.77 -18.68 -11.51
CA SER A 212 -24.68 -18.03 -10.20
C SER A 212 -25.35 -16.65 -10.21
N GLU A 213 -26.06 -16.31 -9.13
CA GLU A 213 -26.79 -15.05 -8.98
C GLU A 213 -25.86 -13.84 -9.16
N ASN A 214 -24.66 -13.89 -8.56
CA ASN A 214 -23.62 -12.88 -8.75
C ASN A 214 -23.22 -12.77 -10.22
N PHE A 215 -22.88 -13.86 -10.90
CA PHE A 215 -22.51 -13.76 -12.30
C PHE A 215 -23.65 -13.21 -13.14
N ARG A 216 -24.91 -13.57 -12.87
CA ARG A 216 -26.08 -13.01 -13.58
C ARG A 216 -26.28 -11.51 -13.29
N GLU A 217 -26.12 -11.08 -12.06
CA GLU A 217 -26.19 -9.66 -11.68
C GLU A 217 -25.07 -8.85 -12.38
N PHE A 218 -23.86 -9.41 -12.44
CA PHE A 218 -22.68 -8.77 -13.01
C PHE A 218 -22.54 -8.94 -14.53
N SER A 219 -23.05 -10.01 -15.15
CA SER A 219 -22.91 -10.33 -16.59
C SER A 219 -23.76 -9.45 -17.49
N THR A 220 -24.76 -8.76 -16.93
CA THR A 220 -25.45 -7.66 -17.63
C THR A 220 -24.52 -6.47 -17.90
N ARG A 221 -23.35 -6.42 -17.24
CA ARG A 221 -22.34 -5.37 -17.40
C ARG A 221 -21.19 -5.92 -18.25
N VAL A 222 -20.62 -5.07 -19.12
CA VAL A 222 -19.40 -5.40 -19.87
C VAL A 222 -18.28 -5.69 -18.87
N GLN A 223 -17.92 -6.96 -18.76
CA GLN A 223 -16.88 -7.44 -17.85
C GLN A 223 -15.50 -7.07 -18.40
N THR A 224 -14.89 -6.08 -17.76
CA THR A 224 -13.53 -5.61 -18.04
C THR A 224 -12.56 -6.43 -17.19
N PRO A 225 -11.69 -7.24 -17.80
CA PRO A 225 -10.70 -8.01 -17.06
C PRO A 225 -9.55 -7.11 -16.62
N PHE A 226 -9.08 -7.27 -15.38
CA PHE A 226 -7.85 -6.64 -14.89
C PHE A 226 -7.27 -7.39 -13.71
N THR A 227 -5.98 -7.17 -13.46
CA THR A 227 -5.25 -7.77 -12.35
C THR A 227 -4.91 -6.71 -11.31
N LEU A 228 -5.17 -7.03 -10.05
CA LEU A 228 -4.96 -6.22 -8.86
C LEU A 228 -3.81 -6.76 -8.01
N SER A 229 -3.12 -5.87 -7.30
CA SER A 229 -2.15 -6.24 -6.29
C SER A 229 -2.81 -7.00 -5.15
N LYS A 230 -2.03 -7.85 -4.47
CA LYS A 230 -2.46 -8.48 -3.23
C LYS A 230 -2.73 -7.42 -2.17
N VAL A 231 -3.85 -7.57 -1.49
CA VAL A 231 -4.18 -6.91 -0.22
C VAL A 231 -4.58 -7.96 0.80
N ASP A 232 -4.53 -7.59 2.07
CA ASP A 232 -4.99 -8.43 3.16
C ASP A 232 -6.42 -8.07 3.56
N PRO A 233 -7.43 -8.89 3.19
CA PRO A 233 -8.83 -8.65 3.52
C PRO A 233 -9.19 -9.17 4.92
N SER A 234 -8.21 -9.41 5.80
CA SER A 234 -8.49 -9.76 7.19
C SER A 234 -8.59 -8.53 8.06
N GLY A 235 -9.43 -8.63 9.08
CA GLY A 235 -9.65 -7.58 10.05
C GLY A 235 -11.14 -7.38 10.28
N MET A 236 -11.41 -6.31 11.01
CA MET A 236 -12.75 -5.91 11.36
C MET A 236 -13.48 -5.33 10.16
N VAL A 237 -14.64 -5.90 9.82
CA VAL A 237 -15.60 -5.36 8.86
C VAL A 237 -16.90 -5.09 9.61
N PHE A 238 -17.59 -4.01 9.26
CA PHE A 238 -18.87 -3.67 9.85
C PHE A 238 -19.97 -3.79 8.81
N PHE A 239 -20.66 -4.92 8.84
CA PHE A 239 -21.83 -5.18 8.01
C PHE A 239 -23.09 -5.34 8.87
N GLU A 240 -24.30 -5.04 8.37
CA GLU A 240 -25.53 -4.85 9.20
C GLU A 240 -25.90 -6.16 9.90
N MET A 241 -25.49 -7.27 9.32
CA MET A 241 -25.69 -8.62 9.86
C MET A 241 -24.45 -9.18 10.57
N LEU A 242 -23.30 -8.50 10.50
CA LEU A 242 -22.02 -8.94 11.05
C LEU A 242 -21.37 -7.77 11.80
N TYR A 243 -21.98 -7.39 12.92
CA TYR A 243 -21.27 -6.58 13.90
C TYR A 243 -20.32 -7.50 14.66
N PRO A 244 -19.00 -7.27 14.57
CA PRO A 244 -18.07 -8.10 15.30
C PRO A 244 -18.27 -7.95 16.79
N SER A 245 -18.22 -9.07 17.49
CA SER A 245 -18.22 -9.09 18.94
C SER A 245 -17.00 -8.37 19.49
N ARG A 246 -17.09 -7.96 20.75
CA ARG A 246 -15.95 -7.38 21.49
C ARG A 246 -14.69 -8.23 21.41
N ALA A 247 -14.84 -9.56 21.49
CA ALA A 247 -13.73 -10.49 21.44
C ALA A 247 -13.04 -10.47 20.07
N GLU A 248 -13.81 -10.41 18.98
CA GLU A 248 -13.27 -10.32 17.62
C GLU A 248 -12.56 -8.98 17.39
N ILE A 249 -13.16 -7.87 17.84
CA ILE A 249 -12.53 -6.54 17.81
C ILE A 249 -11.19 -6.58 18.56
N SER A 250 -11.18 -7.12 19.78
CA SER A 250 -9.95 -7.23 20.58
C SER A 250 -8.89 -8.09 19.90
N ALA A 251 -9.29 -9.21 19.29
CA ALA A 251 -8.39 -10.11 18.57
C ALA A 251 -7.75 -9.43 17.35
N TRP A 252 -8.52 -8.73 16.51
CA TRP A 252 -7.96 -8.01 15.36
C TRP A 252 -7.08 -6.82 15.77
N LEU A 253 -7.39 -6.19 16.91
CA LEU A 253 -6.60 -5.09 17.46
C LEU A 253 -5.47 -5.58 18.39
N LYS A 254 -5.28 -6.89 18.54
CA LYS A 254 -4.27 -7.52 19.40
C LYS A 254 -4.29 -6.99 20.84
N GLU A 255 -5.48 -6.93 21.42
CA GLU A 255 -5.75 -6.41 22.77
C GLU A 255 -5.31 -4.95 23.01
N LYS A 256 -5.01 -4.21 21.92
CA LYS A 256 -4.62 -2.80 21.98
C LYS A 256 -5.61 -1.96 21.16
N PRO A 257 -6.62 -1.36 21.82
CA PRO A 257 -7.58 -0.47 21.18
C PRO A 257 -6.90 0.62 20.35
N MET A 258 -7.62 1.13 19.35
CA MET A 258 -7.18 2.29 18.59
C MET A 258 -7.16 3.52 19.50
N THR A 259 -6.10 4.31 19.40
CA THR A 259 -6.10 5.65 20.00
C THR A 259 -7.11 6.54 19.28
N ARG A 260 -7.63 7.56 19.97
CA ARG A 260 -8.49 8.58 19.32
C ARG A 260 -7.78 9.28 18.15
N ALA A 261 -6.45 9.41 18.20
CA ALA A 261 -5.65 9.99 17.13
C ALA A 261 -5.55 9.08 15.89
N GLU A 262 -5.36 7.77 16.08
CA GLU A 262 -5.39 6.78 14.99
C GLU A 262 -6.76 6.78 14.29
N TRP A 263 -7.86 6.77 15.06
CA TRP A 263 -9.21 6.85 14.50
C TRP A 263 -9.47 8.20 13.79
N GLY A 264 -8.98 9.30 14.37
CA GLY A 264 -9.01 10.63 13.76
C GLY A 264 -8.40 10.62 12.36
N GLN A 265 -7.22 10.01 12.19
CA GLN A 265 -6.57 9.93 10.87
C GLN A 265 -7.33 9.09 9.86
N ILE A 266 -8.11 8.09 10.27
CA ILE A 266 -9.00 7.35 9.37
C ILE A 266 -10.09 8.29 8.84
N LYS A 267 -10.76 9.03 9.72
CA LYS A 267 -11.78 10.00 9.32
C LYS A 267 -11.21 11.10 8.43
N ASP A 268 -10.04 11.63 8.79
CA ASP A 268 -9.37 12.69 8.04
C ASP A 268 -8.91 12.21 6.65
N PHE A 269 -8.51 10.94 6.51
CA PHE A 269 -8.20 10.34 5.21
C PHE A 269 -9.41 10.34 4.29
N PHE A 270 -10.56 9.85 4.76
CA PHE A 270 -11.80 9.84 3.97
C PHE A 270 -12.35 11.25 3.72
N ALA A 271 -12.19 12.17 4.67
CA ALA A 271 -12.52 13.58 4.46
C ALA A 271 -11.67 14.19 3.33
N ALA A 272 -10.35 13.99 3.36
CA ALA A 272 -9.46 14.48 2.32
C ALA A 272 -9.73 13.84 0.94
N MET A 273 -10.13 12.57 0.89
CA MET A 273 -10.61 11.94 -0.36
C MET A 273 -11.88 12.60 -0.89
N ASN A 274 -12.85 12.85 -0.01
CA ASN A 274 -14.11 13.51 -0.37
C ASN A 274 -13.87 14.94 -0.88
N GLU A 275 -12.95 15.68 -0.27
CA GLU A 275 -12.55 17.03 -0.69
C GLU A 275 -12.01 17.06 -2.12
N VAL A 276 -11.33 16.01 -2.56
CA VAL A 276 -10.80 15.89 -3.94
C VAL A 276 -11.82 15.26 -4.90
N GLY A 277 -13.07 15.13 -4.48
CA GLY A 277 -14.17 14.59 -5.29
C GLY A 277 -14.04 13.09 -5.56
N PHE A 278 -13.48 12.34 -4.61
CA PHE A 278 -13.48 10.88 -4.63
C PHE A 278 -14.13 10.35 -3.37
N HIS A 279 -15.34 9.81 -3.50
CA HIS A 279 -16.03 9.13 -2.43
C HIS A 279 -15.98 7.62 -2.70
N HIS A 280 -15.74 6.82 -1.67
CA HIS A 280 -15.73 5.36 -1.79
C HIS A 280 -17.12 4.81 -2.09
N GLY A 281 -18.14 5.32 -1.38
CA GLY A 281 -19.55 5.00 -1.63
C GLY A 281 -20.03 3.67 -1.07
N ASP A 282 -19.12 2.83 -0.57
CA ASP A 282 -19.44 1.48 -0.04
C ASP A 282 -18.36 0.97 0.94
N LEU A 283 -18.06 1.75 1.97
CA LEU A 283 -17.13 1.31 3.02
C LEU A 283 -17.65 0.13 3.84
N TYR A 284 -18.93 -0.18 3.71
CA TYR A 284 -19.64 -1.13 4.54
C TYR A 284 -19.04 -2.54 4.49
N HIS A 285 -18.67 -2.97 3.29
CA HIS A 285 -18.07 -4.29 3.05
C HIS A 285 -16.57 -4.25 2.82
N ASN A 286 -16.00 -3.05 2.69
CA ASN A 286 -14.74 -2.86 1.99
C ASN A 286 -13.70 -2.09 2.80
N LEU A 287 -14.00 -1.75 4.05
CA LEU A 287 -13.04 -1.16 4.98
C LEU A 287 -12.72 -2.16 6.09
N PHE A 288 -11.47 -2.64 6.09
CA PHE A 288 -10.96 -3.59 7.07
C PHE A 288 -9.96 -2.89 7.98
N ILE A 289 -10.07 -3.14 9.29
CA ILE A 289 -9.18 -2.52 10.28
C ILE A 289 -8.59 -3.58 11.19
N LYS A 290 -7.27 -3.55 11.37
CA LYS A 290 -6.56 -4.45 12.30
C LYS A 290 -5.21 -3.88 12.75
N ARG A 291 -4.60 -4.50 13.77
CA ARG A 291 -3.21 -4.24 14.16
C ARG A 291 -2.26 -5.14 13.37
N GLY A 292 -1.25 -4.55 12.74
CA GLY A 292 -0.15 -5.28 12.10
C GLY A 292 0.73 -6.04 13.10
N GLU A 293 1.64 -6.88 12.61
CA GLU A 293 2.70 -7.51 13.44
C GLU A 293 3.69 -6.48 14.01
N ASP A 294 3.88 -5.37 13.31
CA ASP A 294 4.70 -4.23 13.75
C ASP A 294 3.99 -3.33 14.77
N GLY A 295 2.75 -3.66 15.14
CA GLY A 295 1.94 -2.86 16.06
C GLY A 295 1.44 -1.56 15.45
N ARG A 296 1.48 -1.34 14.13
CA ARG A 296 0.78 -0.22 13.48
C ARG A 296 -0.68 -0.57 13.21
N LEU A 297 -1.55 0.44 13.14
CA LEU A 297 -2.92 0.23 12.70
C LEU A 297 -2.94 0.13 11.18
N LYS A 298 -3.40 -1.00 10.65
CA LYS A 298 -3.59 -1.25 9.23
C LYS A 298 -5.06 -1.02 8.85
N VAL A 299 -5.25 -0.27 7.77
CA VAL A 299 -6.54 0.12 7.23
C VAL A 299 -6.56 -0.32 5.77
N THR A 300 -7.25 -1.42 5.47
CA THR A 300 -7.38 -1.92 4.10
C THR A 300 -8.66 -1.39 3.49
N VAL A 301 -8.53 -0.70 2.35
CA VAL A 301 -9.66 -0.18 1.57
C VAL A 301 -9.76 -0.98 0.26
N MET A 302 -10.91 -1.60 0.01
CA MET A 302 -11.14 -2.50 -1.12
C MET A 302 -12.31 -2.05 -2.00
N ASP A 303 -12.53 -2.73 -3.11
CA ASP A 303 -13.67 -2.57 -4.02
C ASP A 303 -14.16 -1.14 -4.31
N PHE A 304 -13.69 -0.58 -5.42
CA PHE A 304 -14.01 0.78 -5.86
C PHE A 304 -15.16 0.83 -6.88
N GLU A 305 -15.97 -0.24 -6.98
CA GLU A 305 -17.05 -0.30 -7.96
C GLU A 305 -18.12 0.77 -7.70
N LEU A 306 -18.40 1.09 -6.44
CA LEU A 306 -19.41 2.08 -6.08
C LEU A 306 -18.83 3.48 -5.83
N SER A 307 -17.53 3.67 -6.07
CA SER A 307 -16.89 4.97 -5.86
C SER A 307 -17.40 6.03 -6.84
N GLY A 308 -17.68 7.24 -6.37
CA GLY A 308 -18.35 8.24 -7.20
C GLY A 308 -18.82 9.46 -6.44
N ASN A 309 -19.89 10.10 -6.90
CA ASN A 309 -20.46 11.27 -6.24
C ASN A 309 -21.44 10.82 -5.15
N GLY A 310 -21.10 11.01 -3.88
CA GLY A 310 -21.99 10.71 -2.76
C GLY A 310 -21.33 10.89 -1.40
N SER A 311 -22.01 11.53 -0.45
CA SER A 311 -21.44 11.90 0.86
C SER A 311 -21.54 10.82 1.95
N ARG A 312 -21.56 9.53 1.59
CA ARG A 312 -21.90 8.45 2.54
C ARG A 312 -20.76 8.00 3.45
N ASP A 313 -19.51 8.26 3.08
CA ASP A 313 -18.34 7.75 3.80
C ASP A 313 -18.27 8.27 5.24
N LEU A 314 -18.34 9.60 5.45
CA LEU A 314 -18.19 10.20 6.78
C LEU A 314 -19.35 9.88 7.74
N PRO A 315 -20.64 9.96 7.32
CA PRO A 315 -21.74 9.53 8.19
C PRO A 315 -21.63 8.06 8.61
N LEU A 316 -21.16 7.19 7.71
CA LEU A 316 -20.95 5.78 8.04
C LEU A 316 -19.83 5.59 9.06
N LEU A 317 -18.70 6.27 8.89
CA LEU A 317 -17.61 6.26 9.87
C LEU A 317 -18.08 6.80 11.24
N GLY A 318 -18.98 7.79 11.28
CA GLY A 318 -19.57 8.28 12.53
C GLY A 318 -20.33 7.17 13.29
N LYS A 319 -21.15 6.38 12.59
CA LYS A 319 -21.84 5.23 13.20
C LYS A 319 -20.86 4.17 13.71
N TRP A 320 -19.77 3.94 12.97
CA TRP A 320 -18.73 3.00 13.37
C TRP A 320 -17.96 3.49 14.61
N GLU A 321 -17.71 4.79 14.72
CA GLU A 321 -17.05 5.38 15.89
C GLU A 321 -17.87 5.15 17.17
N GLU A 322 -19.18 5.39 17.11
CA GLU A 322 -20.09 5.13 18.24
C GLU A 322 -20.05 3.66 18.67
N PHE A 323 -20.13 2.75 17.70
CA PHE A 323 -20.04 1.31 17.95
C PHE A 323 -18.68 0.94 18.58
N LEU A 324 -17.58 1.44 18.03
CA LEU A 324 -16.22 1.13 18.48
C LEU A 324 -15.92 1.69 19.87
N LEU A 325 -16.43 2.88 20.19
CA LEU A 325 -16.33 3.44 21.54
C LEU A 325 -17.11 2.60 22.55
N PHE A 326 -18.30 2.10 22.17
CA PHE A 326 -19.10 1.24 23.03
C PHE A 326 -18.40 -0.10 23.30
N TRP A 327 -17.86 -0.75 22.26
CA TRP A 327 -17.23 -2.07 22.37
C TRP A 327 -15.75 -2.05 22.77
N GLY A 328 -15.15 -0.87 22.93
CA GLY A 328 -13.76 -0.70 23.36
C GLY A 328 -12.73 -0.92 22.24
N GLY A 329 -13.14 -0.77 20.98
CA GLY A 329 -12.22 -0.73 19.83
C GLY A 329 -11.48 0.60 19.70
N ILE A 330 -11.98 1.67 20.32
CA ILE A 330 -11.30 2.97 20.46
C ILE A 330 -11.14 3.31 21.95
N GLU A 331 -10.00 3.88 22.32
CA GLU A 331 -9.74 4.40 23.67
C GLU A 331 -10.78 5.45 24.09
N LYS A 332 -11.25 5.35 25.35
CA LYS A 332 -12.24 6.27 25.91
C LYS A 332 -11.70 7.67 26.11
#